data_AF-D2VDG1-F1
#
_entry.id   AF-D2VDG1-F1
#
_cell.length_a   1.000
_cell.length_b   1.000
_cell.length_c   1.000
_cell.angle_alpha   90.00
_cell.angle_beta   90.00
_cell.angle_gamma   90.00
#
_symmetry.space_group_name_H-M   'P 1'
#
loop_
_entity.id
_entity.type
_entity.pdbx_description
1 polymer ?
#
loop_
_entity_poly.entity_id
_entity_poly.type
_entity_poly.pdbx_seq_one_letter_code
_entity_poly.pdbx_strand_id
1 'polypeptide(L)'
;CTSADVPTTDFVNIIKNDLIPSVREDFYLMAQTRTVQDGDYTTAFRGISRCGPRGGVPIPDDIKQSGFDGKNTDVVIFVTTRPTQEGVLGWAVACVSSADNNRPIAGQLNLSPRLISYTLKEKISVARHESLHALGFSQTFLNYFYDRNTTKVTPASSVYSMETKKFTDSTGSVKTASVMKIKTPKVLDIARKYYGCPTLDGVQFEEGGGSGTAFSHWEKRIMKNELMVGSVSGELVMSSFTIAFLEDSGWYRGNFSHSEPLLWGKGMGCPMADGRCEDWSVTDRPGYYCTDDPSISTCTFDLKKKGYCSLNTYVSSMGYYEHVPGSPKAGGSDALMDYCPIVSSYAEGDC
;
A
#
# COMPACT_ATOMS: atom_id res chain seq x y z
N CYS A 1 20.70 -19.43 -4.24
CA CYS A 1 20.26 -18.70 -5.45
C CYS A 1 20.06 -19.72 -6.57
N THR A 2 18.94 -19.59 -7.28
CA THR A 2 18.61 -20.28 -8.53
C THR A 2 18.96 -19.38 -9.73
N SER A 3 18.73 -19.82 -10.97
CA SER A 3 18.92 -18.97 -12.15
C SER A 3 18.02 -17.72 -12.12
N ALA A 4 16.78 -17.85 -11.65
CA ALA A 4 15.82 -16.75 -11.51
C ALA A 4 16.20 -15.73 -10.41
N ASP A 5 17.20 -16.06 -9.59
CA ASP A 5 17.69 -15.25 -8.47
C ASP A 5 18.93 -14.42 -8.84
N VAL A 6 19.48 -14.62 -10.05
CA VAL A 6 20.65 -13.88 -10.53
C VAL A 6 20.18 -12.66 -11.34
N PRO A 7 20.48 -11.43 -10.90
CA PRO A 7 20.11 -10.24 -11.65
C PRO A 7 20.89 -10.18 -12.98
N THR A 8 20.15 -10.06 -14.09
CA THR A 8 20.76 -9.87 -15.41
C THR A 8 21.25 -8.44 -15.58
N THR A 9 22.21 -8.22 -16.49
CA THR A 9 22.65 -6.87 -16.87
C THR A 9 21.47 -6.00 -17.34
N ASP A 10 20.55 -6.58 -18.11
CA ASP A 10 19.35 -5.90 -18.59
C ASP A 10 18.46 -5.45 -17.43
N PHE A 11 18.24 -6.31 -16.42
CA PHE A 11 17.44 -5.93 -15.26
C PHE A 11 18.09 -4.81 -14.45
N VAL A 12 19.42 -4.86 -14.27
CA VAL A 12 20.16 -3.78 -13.61
C VAL A 12 20.05 -2.46 -14.38
N ASN A 13 20.09 -2.50 -15.71
CA ASN A 13 19.89 -1.33 -16.55
C ASN A 13 18.48 -0.77 -16.41
N ILE A 14 17.44 -1.63 -16.38
CA ILE A 14 16.05 -1.21 -16.15
C ILE A 14 15.91 -0.51 -14.79
N ILE A 15 16.51 -1.07 -13.72
CA ILE A 15 16.49 -0.43 -12.40
C ILE A 15 17.09 0.98 -12.47
N LYS A 16 18.28 1.11 -13.08
CA LYS A 16 19.02 2.38 -13.12
C LYS A 16 18.40 3.44 -14.01
N ASN A 17 17.88 3.04 -15.17
CA ASN A 17 17.48 3.96 -16.22
C ASN A 17 15.97 4.25 -16.22
N ASP A 18 15.15 3.32 -15.71
CA ASP A 18 13.70 3.44 -15.74
C ASP A 18 13.10 3.51 -14.34
N LEU A 19 13.36 2.51 -13.48
CA LEU A 19 12.63 2.38 -12.21
C LEU A 19 12.99 3.48 -11.21
N ILE A 20 14.28 3.63 -10.88
CA ILE A 20 14.72 4.62 -9.88
C ILE A 20 14.48 6.06 -10.35
N PRO A 21 14.74 6.43 -11.62
CA PRO A 21 14.36 7.74 -12.12
C PRO A 21 12.85 8.02 -12.03
N SER A 22 12.00 7.04 -12.35
CA SER A 22 10.53 7.19 -12.23
C SER A 22 10.09 7.39 -10.78
N VAL A 23 10.61 6.60 -9.84
CA VAL A 23 10.35 6.77 -8.40
C VAL A 23 10.77 8.15 -7.91
N ARG A 24 11.97 8.61 -8.33
CA ARG A 24 12.49 9.92 -7.93
C ARG A 24 11.62 11.05 -8.44
N GLU A 25 11.21 11.00 -9.70
CA GLU A 25 10.36 12.02 -10.32
C GLU A 25 8.99 12.09 -9.63
N ASP A 26 8.35 10.94 -9.43
CA ASP A 26 7.04 10.87 -8.78
C ASP A 26 7.07 11.46 -7.37
N PHE A 27 8.05 11.07 -6.55
CA PHE A 27 8.15 11.57 -5.19
C PHE A 27 8.52 13.05 -5.15
N TYR A 28 9.39 13.52 -6.07
CA TYR A 28 9.70 14.93 -6.21
C TYR A 28 8.45 15.77 -6.52
N LEU A 29 7.59 15.27 -7.41
CA LEU A 29 6.35 15.95 -7.81
C LEU A 29 5.26 15.90 -6.73
N MET A 30 5.20 14.81 -5.94
CA MET A 30 4.08 14.55 -5.03
C MET A 30 4.33 14.93 -3.57
N ALA A 31 5.57 14.98 -3.11
CA ALA A 31 5.87 15.15 -1.69
C ALA A 31 7.10 16.06 -1.48
N GLN A 32 6.85 17.25 -0.95
CA GLN A 32 7.92 18.14 -0.50
C GLN A 32 8.30 17.80 0.94
N THR A 33 9.56 17.93 1.31
CA THR A 33 10.00 17.72 2.71
C THR A 33 11.05 18.73 3.12
N ARG A 34 11.37 18.76 4.42
CA ARG A 34 12.46 19.56 4.95
C ARG A 34 13.78 18.92 4.52
N THR A 35 14.63 19.70 3.88
CA THR A 35 15.96 19.26 3.46
C THR A 35 16.86 18.92 4.63
N VAL A 36 17.49 17.75 4.55
CA VAL A 36 18.53 17.32 5.51
C VAL A 36 19.86 17.91 5.04
N GLN A 37 20.55 18.57 5.96
CA GLN A 37 21.86 19.11 5.62
C GLN A 37 22.86 17.98 5.50
N ASP A 38 23.83 18.12 4.62
CA ASP A 38 24.80 17.06 4.38
C ASP A 38 25.52 16.59 5.66
N GLY A 39 25.94 17.56 6.48
CA GLY A 39 26.59 17.30 7.77
C GLY A 39 25.74 16.50 8.76
N ASP A 40 24.42 16.52 8.64
CA ASP A 40 23.51 15.80 9.54
C ASP A 40 23.59 14.27 9.31
N TYR A 41 23.92 13.82 8.08
CA TYR A 41 24.03 12.40 7.77
C TYR A 41 25.19 11.71 8.49
N THR A 42 26.29 12.40 8.73
CA THR A 42 27.42 11.85 9.52
C THR A 42 26.99 11.49 10.94
N THR A 43 26.09 12.28 11.53
CA THR A 43 25.51 12.02 12.84
C THR A 43 24.42 10.95 12.75
N ALA A 44 23.55 11.03 11.73
CA ALA A 44 22.45 10.10 11.56
C ALA A 44 22.92 8.65 11.30
N PHE A 45 24.04 8.46 10.60
CA PHE A 45 24.64 7.14 10.37
C PHE A 45 25.60 6.68 11.49
N ARG A 46 25.80 7.47 12.55
CA ARG A 46 26.73 7.13 13.63
C ARG A 46 26.30 5.82 14.31
N GLY A 47 27.21 4.84 14.34
CA GLY A 47 26.95 3.52 14.92
C GLY A 47 26.14 2.58 14.02
N ILE A 48 25.75 3.02 12.82
CA ILE A 48 25.00 2.22 11.84
C ILE A 48 25.97 1.79 10.74
N SER A 49 26.32 0.50 10.74
CA SER A 49 27.23 -0.06 9.74
C SER A 49 26.51 -0.52 8.46
N ARG A 50 25.21 -0.83 8.57
CA ARG A 50 24.40 -1.39 7.49
C ARG A 50 22.98 -0.85 7.52
N CYS A 51 22.42 -0.59 6.35
CA CYS A 51 21.04 -0.18 6.17
C CYS A 51 20.17 -1.38 5.79
N GLY A 52 19.12 -1.67 6.57
CA GLY A 52 18.10 -2.69 6.29
C GLY A 52 18.38 -4.10 6.84
N PRO A 53 17.39 -5.02 6.75
CA PRO A 53 17.39 -6.33 7.40
C PRO A 53 18.22 -7.37 6.63
N ARG A 54 18.32 -8.59 7.19
CA ARG A 54 18.95 -9.77 6.55
C ARG A 54 20.35 -9.47 6.01
N GLY A 55 21.15 -8.85 6.86
CA GLY A 55 22.50 -8.46 6.52
C GLY A 55 22.57 -7.25 5.60
N GLY A 56 21.51 -6.46 5.38
CA GLY A 56 21.49 -5.07 4.90
C GLY A 56 22.41 -4.67 3.74
N VAL A 57 22.55 -3.37 3.51
CA VAL A 57 23.53 -2.76 2.61
C VAL A 57 24.63 -2.12 3.45
N PRO A 58 25.93 -2.45 3.25
CA PRO A 58 27.00 -1.73 3.93
C PRO A 58 26.89 -0.25 3.60
N ILE A 59 26.87 0.60 4.63
CA ILE A 59 26.89 2.05 4.43
C ILE A 59 28.36 2.44 4.17
N PRO A 60 28.65 3.07 3.01
CA PRO A 60 30.00 3.50 2.65
C PRO A 60 30.67 4.35 3.75
N ASP A 61 31.97 4.14 3.98
CA ASP A 61 32.72 4.81 5.04
C ASP A 61 32.87 6.32 4.80
N ASP A 62 32.98 6.73 3.54
CA ASP A 62 32.94 8.13 3.11
C ASP A 62 31.63 8.81 3.52
N ILE A 63 30.47 8.20 3.27
CA ILE A 63 29.17 8.78 3.67
C ILE A 63 29.10 8.98 5.19
N LYS A 64 29.65 8.04 5.97
CA LYS A 64 29.66 8.14 7.44
C LYS A 64 30.61 9.22 7.95
N GLN A 65 31.72 9.47 7.24
CA GLN A 65 32.77 10.40 7.67
C GLN A 65 32.55 11.82 7.18
N SER A 66 32.14 11.98 5.92
CA SER A 66 32.09 13.26 5.21
C SER A 66 30.74 13.56 4.55
N GLY A 67 29.73 12.69 4.70
CA GLY A 67 28.44 12.88 4.05
C GLY A 67 28.50 12.67 2.54
N PHE A 68 27.79 13.50 1.80
CA PHE A 68 27.52 13.49 0.37
C PHE A 68 28.22 14.67 -0.34
N ASP A 69 29.47 14.94 0.02
CA ASP A 69 30.33 15.96 -0.62
C ASP A 69 29.72 17.38 -0.63
N GLY A 70 29.09 17.79 0.47
CA GLY A 70 28.43 19.08 0.62
C GLY A 70 27.05 19.15 -0.04
N LYS A 71 26.52 18.03 -0.57
CA LYS A 71 25.20 17.99 -1.20
C LYS A 71 24.13 17.63 -0.21
N ASN A 72 23.31 18.62 0.12
CA ASN A 72 22.06 18.40 0.84
C ASN A 72 21.19 17.38 0.11
N THR A 73 20.64 16.43 0.88
CA THR A 73 19.88 15.28 0.36
C THR A 73 18.67 15.06 1.26
N ASP A 74 17.48 14.88 0.71
CA ASP A 74 16.27 14.77 1.54
C ASP A 74 16.05 13.35 2.10
N VAL A 75 16.39 12.34 1.29
CA VAL A 75 16.27 10.90 1.58
C VAL A 75 17.33 10.14 0.78
N VAL A 76 17.90 9.10 1.39
CA VAL A 76 18.85 8.18 0.75
C VAL A 76 18.25 6.78 0.67
N ILE A 77 18.05 6.24 -0.53
CA ILE A 77 17.57 4.86 -0.72
C ILE A 77 18.70 4.00 -1.29
N PHE A 78 19.14 3.02 -0.51
CA PHE A 78 20.08 2.00 -0.96
C PHE A 78 19.33 0.92 -1.73
N VAL A 79 19.58 0.84 -3.03
CA VAL A 79 18.91 -0.10 -3.92
C VAL A 79 19.70 -1.40 -4.01
N THR A 80 19.04 -2.52 -3.76
CA THR A 80 19.58 -3.86 -3.97
C THR A 80 18.69 -4.68 -4.88
N THR A 81 19.29 -5.71 -5.47
CA THR A 81 18.54 -6.79 -6.12
C THR A 81 19.02 -8.12 -5.56
N ARG A 82 18.22 -8.67 -4.65
CA ARG A 82 18.49 -9.94 -3.95
C ARG A 82 17.25 -10.83 -4.04
N PRO A 83 17.44 -12.16 -3.94
CA PRO A 83 16.34 -13.11 -3.97
C PRO A 83 15.33 -12.84 -2.86
N THR A 84 14.07 -13.02 -3.19
CA THR A 84 12.92 -12.88 -2.28
C THR A 84 12.21 -14.22 -2.13
N GLN A 85 11.30 -14.32 -1.16
CA GLN A 85 10.41 -15.48 -1.07
C GLN A 85 9.48 -15.51 -2.29
N GLU A 86 8.93 -16.68 -2.59
CA GLU A 86 7.93 -16.83 -3.65
C GLU A 86 6.72 -15.91 -3.40
N GLY A 87 6.21 -15.29 -4.46
CA GLY A 87 5.13 -14.29 -4.38
C GLY A 87 5.57 -12.88 -3.95
N VAL A 88 6.78 -12.69 -3.44
CA VAL A 88 7.28 -11.38 -2.99
C VAL A 88 8.13 -10.74 -4.10
N LEU A 89 7.66 -9.64 -4.68
CA LEU A 89 8.34 -8.96 -5.81
C LEU A 89 9.35 -7.90 -5.39
N GLY A 90 9.19 -7.36 -4.18
CA GLY A 90 10.10 -6.40 -3.59
C GLY A 90 9.91 -6.34 -2.08
N TRP A 91 10.71 -5.51 -1.44
CA TRP A 91 10.49 -5.03 -0.08
C TRP A 91 11.30 -3.76 0.11
N ALA A 92 10.84 -2.83 0.94
CA ALA A 92 11.70 -1.77 1.45
C ALA A 92 11.46 -1.49 2.93
N VAL A 93 12.48 -0.94 3.58
CA VAL A 93 12.37 -0.46 4.96
C VAL A 93 13.20 0.80 5.15
N ALA A 94 12.79 1.66 6.08
CA ALA A 94 13.70 2.67 6.59
C ALA A 94 14.74 2.02 7.53
N CYS A 95 15.94 2.57 7.52
CA CYS A 95 17.03 2.15 8.42
C CYS A 95 17.54 3.30 9.28
N VAL A 96 17.32 4.55 8.87
CA VAL A 96 17.69 5.74 9.63
C VAL A 96 16.53 6.73 9.60
N SER A 97 16.22 7.28 10.77
CA SER A 97 15.27 8.37 10.92
C SER A 97 15.97 9.60 11.45
N SER A 98 15.49 10.77 11.07
CA SER A 98 16.02 12.05 11.53
C SER A 98 15.79 12.21 13.04
N ALA A 99 16.80 12.74 13.74
CA ALA A 99 16.73 12.93 15.19
C ALA A 99 15.76 14.05 15.61
N ASP A 100 15.41 14.97 14.71
CA ASP A 100 14.56 16.14 15.03
C ASP A 100 13.05 15.83 14.98
N ASN A 101 12.61 14.94 14.08
CA ASN A 101 11.19 14.72 13.81
C ASN A 101 10.83 13.25 13.51
N ASN A 102 11.76 12.32 13.69
CA ASN A 102 11.60 10.89 13.41
C ASN A 102 11.26 10.55 11.94
N ARG A 103 11.41 11.49 11.01
CA ARG A 103 11.19 11.23 9.59
C ARG A 103 12.19 10.20 9.07
N PRO A 104 11.77 9.16 8.34
CA PRO A 104 12.69 8.32 7.57
C PRO A 104 13.54 9.15 6.61
N ILE A 105 14.86 9.05 6.75
CA ILE A 105 15.84 9.78 5.89
C ILE A 105 16.82 8.86 5.17
N ALA A 106 16.90 7.59 5.57
CA ALA A 106 17.56 6.57 4.78
C ALA A 106 16.83 5.22 4.87
N GLY A 107 16.83 4.48 3.77
CA GLY A 107 16.19 3.16 3.69
C GLY A 107 16.86 2.25 2.69
N GLN A 108 16.50 0.97 2.74
CA GLN A 108 16.88 -0.03 1.74
C GLN A 108 15.65 -0.38 0.92
N LEU A 109 15.81 -0.36 -0.41
CA LEU A 109 14.86 -0.90 -1.37
C LEU A 109 15.46 -2.15 -2.01
N ASN A 110 14.79 -3.30 -1.90
CA ASN A 110 15.18 -4.50 -2.60
C ASN A 110 14.17 -4.90 -3.67
N LEU A 111 14.62 -4.98 -4.91
CA LEU A 111 13.81 -5.43 -6.04
C LEU A 111 14.19 -6.86 -6.44
N SER A 112 13.22 -7.77 -6.43
CA SER A 112 13.45 -9.17 -6.79
C SER A 112 13.92 -9.28 -8.24
N PRO A 113 14.99 -10.04 -8.55
CA PRO A 113 15.38 -10.34 -9.93
C PRO A 113 14.24 -10.91 -10.79
N ARG A 114 13.26 -11.57 -10.15
CA ARG A 114 12.06 -12.13 -10.80
C ARG A 114 11.16 -11.09 -11.44
N LEU A 115 11.28 -9.81 -11.06
CA LEU A 115 10.55 -8.73 -11.71
C LEU A 115 10.85 -8.60 -13.21
N ILE A 116 11.97 -9.15 -13.70
CA ILE A 116 12.34 -9.09 -15.11
C ILE A 116 11.23 -9.58 -16.05
N SER A 117 10.43 -10.58 -15.63
CA SER A 117 9.35 -11.15 -16.43
C SER A 117 8.07 -10.32 -16.50
N TYR A 118 7.95 -9.25 -15.70
CA TYR A 118 6.76 -8.39 -15.66
C TYR A 118 6.84 -7.28 -16.71
N THR A 119 5.75 -6.56 -16.96
CA THR A 119 5.80 -5.36 -17.81
C THR A 119 6.58 -4.22 -17.14
N LEU A 120 7.05 -3.24 -17.91
CA LEU A 120 7.74 -2.08 -17.33
C LEU A 120 6.84 -1.31 -16.34
N LYS A 121 5.54 -1.19 -16.65
CA LYS A 121 4.57 -0.52 -15.80
C LYS A 121 4.44 -1.21 -14.44
N GLU A 122 4.31 -2.54 -14.41
CA GLU A 122 4.26 -3.30 -13.16
C GLU A 122 5.55 -3.19 -12.35
N LYS A 123 6.71 -3.26 -13.02
CA LYS A 123 8.01 -3.05 -12.36
C LYS A 123 8.09 -1.66 -11.69
N ILE A 124 7.61 -0.63 -12.38
CA ILE A 124 7.57 0.74 -11.85
C ILE A 124 6.61 0.81 -10.65
N SER A 125 5.42 0.24 -10.75
CA SER A 125 4.47 0.21 -9.62
C SER A 125 5.06 -0.47 -8.39
N VAL A 126 5.75 -1.61 -8.54
CA VAL A 126 6.43 -2.27 -7.41
C VAL A 126 7.53 -1.37 -6.85
N ALA A 127 8.37 -0.75 -7.69
CA ALA A 127 9.41 0.15 -7.20
C ALA A 127 8.84 1.36 -6.44
N ARG A 128 7.74 1.96 -6.91
CA ARG A 128 7.03 3.07 -6.25
C ARG A 128 6.45 2.62 -4.91
N HIS A 129 5.70 1.52 -4.90
CA HIS A 129 5.08 0.92 -3.72
C HIS A 129 6.10 0.66 -2.62
N GLU A 130 7.16 -0.07 -2.95
CA GLU A 130 8.17 -0.45 -1.97
C GLU A 130 8.89 0.79 -1.44
N SER A 131 9.19 1.76 -2.30
CA SER A 131 9.85 2.98 -1.85
C SER A 131 9.00 3.78 -0.85
N LEU A 132 7.66 3.72 -0.92
CA LEU A 132 6.78 4.35 0.07
C LEU A 132 6.91 3.72 1.46
N HIS A 133 7.17 2.42 1.57
CA HIS A 133 7.51 1.79 2.86
C HIS A 133 8.82 2.35 3.44
N ALA A 134 9.84 2.57 2.59
CA ALA A 134 11.08 3.22 3.03
C ALA A 134 10.89 4.68 3.46
N LEU A 135 9.84 5.35 2.96
CA LEU A 135 9.42 6.70 3.37
C LEU A 135 8.49 6.72 4.59
N GLY A 136 8.15 5.56 5.16
CA GLY A 136 7.41 5.45 6.41
C GLY A 136 5.94 5.08 6.27
N PHE A 137 5.49 4.62 5.10
CA PHE A 137 4.16 4.03 4.97
C PHE A 137 4.14 2.62 5.60
N SER A 138 3.93 2.52 6.92
CA SER A 138 3.77 1.24 7.63
C SER A 138 3.26 1.48 9.05
N GLN A 139 2.62 0.49 9.66
CA GLN A 139 2.23 0.49 11.08
C GLN A 139 3.37 0.93 12.00
N THR A 140 4.60 0.50 11.71
CA THR A 140 5.80 0.77 12.52
C THR A 140 6.02 2.28 12.71
N PHE A 141 5.59 3.09 11.75
CA PHE A 141 5.80 4.53 11.70
C PHE A 141 4.64 5.36 12.27
N LEU A 142 3.46 4.78 12.48
CA LEU A 142 2.29 5.51 12.95
C LEU A 142 2.52 6.19 14.31
N ASN A 143 3.31 5.55 15.19
CA ASN A 143 3.66 6.09 16.50
C ASN A 143 4.72 7.20 16.46
N TYR A 144 5.26 7.51 15.28
CA TYR A 144 6.30 8.52 15.08
C TYR A 144 5.82 9.70 14.25
N PHE A 145 4.54 9.72 13.87
CA PHE A 145 3.92 10.87 13.20
C PHE A 145 4.20 12.14 13.98
N TYR A 146 4.49 13.22 13.29
CA TYR A 146 5.05 14.43 13.87
C TYR A 146 4.13 15.63 13.67
N ASP A 147 3.74 16.30 14.74
CA ASP A 147 3.02 17.56 14.64
C ASP A 147 4.02 18.71 14.47
N ARG A 148 4.03 19.30 13.27
CA ARG A 148 4.89 20.44 12.91
C ARG A 148 4.64 21.68 13.75
N ASN A 149 3.43 21.86 14.28
CA ASN A 149 3.07 23.04 15.04
C ASN A 149 3.58 22.95 16.48
N THR A 150 3.44 21.77 17.08
CA THR A 150 3.87 21.53 18.47
C THR A 150 5.30 21.00 18.56
N THR A 151 5.92 20.65 17.44
CA THR A 151 7.25 20.03 17.32
C THR A 151 7.39 18.73 18.12
N LYS A 152 6.30 17.97 18.21
CA LYS A 152 6.20 16.75 19.03
C LYS A 152 5.62 15.61 18.23
N VAL A 153 5.88 14.39 18.70
CA VAL A 153 5.20 13.20 18.20
C VAL A 153 3.69 13.31 18.50
N THR A 154 2.88 13.09 17.46
CA THR A 154 1.43 13.01 17.54
C THR A 154 1.03 11.78 18.36
N PRO A 155 0.12 11.90 19.34
CA PRO A 155 -0.36 10.74 20.09
C PRO A 155 -0.94 9.68 19.15
N ALA A 156 -0.56 8.41 19.35
CA ALA A 156 -1.03 7.28 18.55
C ALA A 156 -2.56 7.22 18.44
N SER A 157 -3.26 7.55 19.53
CA SER A 157 -4.72 7.61 19.60
C SER A 157 -5.35 8.71 18.73
N SER A 158 -4.58 9.65 18.20
CA SER A 158 -5.00 10.64 17.20
C SER A 158 -4.68 10.20 15.77
N VAL A 159 -3.79 9.23 15.59
CA VAL A 159 -3.36 8.72 14.27
C VAL A 159 -4.21 7.54 13.83
N TYR A 160 -4.39 6.56 14.71
CA TYR A 160 -5.13 5.34 14.40
C TYR A 160 -5.97 4.85 15.57
N SER A 161 -6.88 3.92 15.27
CA SER A 161 -7.67 3.18 16.26
C SER A 161 -7.85 1.73 15.81
N MET A 162 -8.01 0.84 16.79
CA MET A 162 -8.45 -0.53 16.56
C MET A 162 -9.96 -0.63 16.82
N GLU A 163 -10.68 -1.32 15.95
CA GLU A 163 -12.12 -1.56 16.09
C GLU A 163 -12.42 -3.05 15.93
N THR A 164 -13.32 -3.58 16.74
CA THR A 164 -13.85 -4.94 16.57
C THR A 164 -15.16 -4.87 15.79
N LYS A 165 -15.11 -5.29 14.53
CA LYS A 165 -16.31 -5.50 13.70
C LYS A 165 -16.98 -6.82 14.08
N LYS A 166 -18.30 -6.88 13.93
CA LYS A 166 -19.14 -8.04 14.26
C LYS A 166 -20.05 -8.39 13.10
N PHE A 167 -20.24 -9.69 12.88
CA PHE A 167 -21.15 -10.23 11.89
C PHE A 167 -21.77 -11.53 12.41
N THR A 168 -23.06 -11.74 12.20
CA THR A 168 -23.71 -13.02 12.51
C THR A 168 -23.73 -13.86 11.25
N ASP A 169 -22.97 -14.96 11.24
CA ASP A 169 -22.87 -15.83 10.07
C ASP A 169 -24.14 -16.68 9.85
N SER A 170 -24.21 -17.39 8.72
CA SER A 170 -25.35 -18.27 8.41
C SER A 170 -25.54 -19.42 9.40
N THR A 171 -24.58 -19.69 10.29
CA THR A 171 -24.73 -20.66 11.38
C THR A 171 -25.44 -20.06 12.61
N GLY A 172 -25.76 -18.75 12.58
CA GLY A 172 -26.31 -18.01 13.71
C GLY A 172 -25.25 -17.59 14.74
N SER A 173 -23.97 -17.78 14.44
CA SER A 173 -22.87 -17.46 15.36
C SER A 173 -22.37 -16.04 15.13
N VAL A 174 -22.19 -15.27 16.22
CA VAL A 174 -21.50 -13.98 16.14
C VAL A 174 -20.01 -14.21 15.92
N LYS A 175 -19.50 -13.67 14.82
CA LYS A 175 -18.09 -13.64 14.41
C LYS A 175 -17.56 -12.23 14.51
N THR A 176 -16.26 -12.11 14.71
CA THR A 176 -15.57 -10.84 14.90
C THR A 176 -14.33 -10.74 14.04
N ALA A 177 -14.04 -9.54 13.54
CA ALA A 177 -12.75 -9.18 12.96
C ALA A 177 -12.22 -7.92 13.63
N SER A 178 -10.89 -7.81 13.76
CA SER A 178 -10.24 -6.65 14.34
C SER A 178 -9.61 -5.84 13.22
N VAL A 179 -10.11 -4.63 12.99
CA VAL A 179 -9.65 -3.75 11.91
C VAL A 179 -8.88 -2.57 12.50
N MET A 180 -7.86 -2.10 11.79
CA MET A 180 -7.16 -0.85 12.11
C MET A 180 -7.69 0.26 11.20
N LYS A 181 -8.00 1.41 11.79
CA LYS A 181 -8.42 2.61 11.05
C LYS A 181 -7.42 3.74 11.22
N ILE A 182 -6.94 4.30 10.11
CA ILE A 182 -6.21 5.57 10.08
C ILE A 182 -7.23 6.71 10.10
N LYS A 183 -7.09 7.60 11.08
CA LYS A 183 -8.08 8.66 11.34
C LYS A 183 -7.47 10.05 11.37
N THR A 184 -6.34 10.22 10.69
CA THR A 184 -5.67 11.51 10.60
C THR A 184 -6.46 12.50 9.74
N PRO A 185 -6.30 13.82 9.97
CA PRO A 185 -7.22 14.83 9.43
C PRO A 185 -7.32 14.88 7.89
N LYS A 186 -6.19 14.82 7.16
CA LYS A 186 -6.20 14.89 5.69
C LYS A 186 -6.73 13.60 5.07
N VAL A 187 -6.33 12.45 5.61
CA VAL A 187 -6.86 11.14 5.19
C VAL A 187 -8.38 11.10 5.33
N LEU A 188 -8.92 11.54 6.47
CA LEU A 188 -10.37 11.62 6.69
C LEU A 188 -11.07 12.62 5.75
N ASP A 189 -10.50 13.81 5.55
CA ASP A 189 -11.09 14.81 4.64
C ASP A 189 -11.23 14.26 3.22
N ILE A 190 -10.18 13.61 2.71
CA ILE A 190 -10.18 12.98 1.39
C ILE A 190 -11.16 11.81 1.35
N ALA A 191 -11.14 10.92 2.34
CA ALA A 191 -12.00 9.75 2.37
C ALA A 191 -13.50 10.11 2.38
N ARG A 192 -13.88 11.07 3.24
CA ARG A 192 -15.27 11.54 3.37
C ARG A 192 -15.80 12.10 2.04
N LYS A 193 -14.97 12.89 1.33
CA LYS A 193 -15.30 13.43 0.00
C LYS A 193 -15.30 12.35 -1.08
N TYR A 194 -14.30 11.47 -1.07
CA TYR A 194 -14.11 10.42 -2.07
C TYR A 194 -15.28 9.43 -2.08
N TYR A 195 -15.64 8.91 -0.92
CA TYR A 195 -16.76 7.95 -0.80
C TYR A 195 -18.11 8.66 -0.75
N GLY A 196 -18.19 9.94 -0.38
CA GLY A 196 -19.46 10.61 -0.09
C GLY A 196 -20.05 10.16 1.26
N CYS A 197 -19.19 9.93 2.26
CA CYS A 197 -19.57 9.49 3.60
C CYS A 197 -19.07 10.49 4.66
N PRO A 198 -19.86 11.53 5.01
CA PRO A 198 -19.42 12.57 5.95
C PRO A 198 -19.13 12.06 7.37
N THR A 199 -19.75 10.95 7.77
CA THR A 199 -19.63 10.36 9.11
C THR A 199 -18.44 9.39 9.25
N LEU A 200 -17.67 9.16 8.19
CA LEU A 200 -16.54 8.24 8.23
C LEU A 200 -15.52 8.69 9.30
N ASP A 201 -15.12 7.76 10.15
CA ASP A 201 -14.28 8.01 11.33
C ASP A 201 -12.86 7.45 11.22
N GLY A 202 -12.57 6.72 10.14
CA GLY A 202 -11.22 6.36 9.70
C GLY A 202 -11.24 5.56 8.40
N VAL A 203 -10.06 5.36 7.82
CA VAL A 203 -9.85 4.54 6.62
C VAL A 203 -9.12 3.27 7.04
N GLN A 204 -9.63 2.12 6.62
CA GLN A 204 -9.10 0.84 7.06
C GLN A 204 -7.72 0.56 6.45
N PHE A 205 -6.83 0.03 7.29
CA PHE A 205 -5.62 -0.67 6.88
C PHE A 205 -5.89 -2.16 6.82
N GLU A 206 -5.25 -2.82 5.88
CA GLU A 206 -5.35 -4.27 5.63
C GLU A 206 -5.01 -5.07 6.89
N GLU A 207 -5.86 -6.00 7.34
CA GLU A 207 -5.52 -6.91 8.44
C GLU A 207 -4.99 -8.28 7.98
N GLY A 208 -5.18 -8.63 6.71
CA GLY A 208 -4.83 -9.91 6.11
C GLY A 208 -3.39 -10.02 5.60
N GLY A 209 -3.10 -11.12 4.89
CA GLY A 209 -1.82 -11.34 4.18
C GLY A 209 -0.60 -11.69 5.05
N GLY A 210 -0.71 -11.61 6.38
CA GLY A 210 0.39 -11.92 7.31
C GLY A 210 1.24 -10.71 7.66
N SER A 211 2.33 -10.90 8.43
CA SER A 211 3.07 -9.79 9.06
C SER A 211 3.77 -8.82 8.10
N GLY A 212 4.02 -9.23 6.86
CA GLY A 212 4.56 -8.35 5.82
C GLY A 212 3.51 -7.48 5.14
N THR A 213 2.23 -7.79 5.32
CA THR A 213 1.11 -7.12 4.64
C THR A 213 0.24 -6.38 5.65
N ALA A 214 -0.18 -7.06 6.71
CA ALA A 214 -1.07 -6.52 7.71
C ALA A 214 -0.56 -5.18 8.28
N PHE A 215 -1.46 -4.22 8.35
CA PHE A 215 -1.30 -2.87 8.90
C PHE A 215 -0.22 -2.01 8.23
N SER A 216 0.30 -2.43 7.08
CA SER A 216 1.24 -1.61 6.28
C SER A 216 0.69 -1.25 4.91
N HIS A 217 -0.58 -1.57 4.65
CA HIS A 217 -1.25 -1.34 3.38
C HIS A 217 -2.64 -0.77 3.63
N TRP A 218 -3.17 -0.06 2.64
CA TRP A 218 -4.60 0.22 2.63
C TRP A 218 -5.40 -1.08 2.48
N GLU A 219 -6.56 -1.12 3.11
CA GLU A 219 -7.52 -2.22 2.98
C GLU A 219 -7.93 -2.40 1.52
N LYS A 220 -7.54 -3.54 0.92
CA LYS A 220 -7.69 -3.73 -0.52
C LYS A 220 -9.16 -3.84 -0.90
N ARG A 221 -10.05 -4.33 -0.03
CA ARG A 221 -11.50 -4.33 -0.29
C ARG A 221 -12.03 -2.95 -0.66
N ILE A 222 -11.57 -1.88 0.02
CA ILE A 222 -12.09 -0.52 -0.19
C ILE A 222 -11.22 0.34 -1.12
N MET A 223 -9.99 -0.09 -1.43
CA MET A 223 -9.03 0.64 -2.26
C MET A 223 -8.60 -0.06 -3.56
N LYS A 224 -8.81 -1.38 -3.67
CA LYS A 224 -8.50 -2.31 -4.78
C LYS A 224 -7.26 -2.04 -5.64
N ASN A 225 -7.30 -0.98 -6.43
CA ASN A 225 -6.27 -0.59 -7.38
C ASN A 225 -5.46 0.65 -6.93
N GLU A 226 -5.47 0.97 -5.63
CA GLU A 226 -4.56 1.94 -5.05
C GLU A 226 -3.14 1.35 -4.91
N LEU A 227 -2.11 2.16 -5.10
CA LEU A 227 -0.72 1.73 -5.12
C LEU A 227 -0.31 0.97 -3.86
N MET A 228 -0.76 1.39 -2.67
CA MET A 228 -0.39 0.85 -1.37
C MET A 228 -1.35 -0.23 -0.85
N VAL A 229 -2.04 -0.97 -1.74
CA VAL A 229 -2.72 -2.21 -1.35
C VAL A 229 -1.75 -3.40 -1.30
N GLY A 230 -2.05 -4.41 -0.49
CA GLY A 230 -1.13 -5.53 -0.19
C GLY A 230 -0.89 -6.55 -1.31
N SER A 231 -1.45 -6.35 -2.51
CA SER A 231 -1.15 -7.16 -3.69
C SER A 231 -1.55 -6.46 -4.99
N VAL A 232 -0.83 -6.75 -6.07
CA VAL A 232 -1.07 -6.16 -7.39
C VAL A 232 -2.40 -6.64 -7.97
N SER A 233 -3.28 -5.71 -8.35
CA SER A 233 -4.54 -6.00 -9.03
C SER A 233 -4.78 -5.01 -10.17
N GLY A 234 -4.41 -5.39 -11.39
CA GLY A 234 -4.50 -4.52 -12.55
C GLY A 234 -3.59 -3.30 -12.44
N GLU A 235 -4.04 -2.17 -12.96
CA GLU A 235 -3.27 -0.93 -12.95
C GLU A 235 -3.41 -0.22 -11.59
N LEU A 236 -2.34 -0.28 -10.80
CA LEU A 236 -2.24 0.43 -9.53
C LEU A 236 -2.00 1.93 -9.72
N VAL A 237 -2.64 2.75 -8.89
CA VAL A 237 -2.55 4.22 -8.96
C VAL A 237 -2.12 4.83 -7.62
N MET A 238 -1.21 5.78 -7.65
CA MET A 238 -0.82 6.57 -6.48
C MET A 238 -1.86 7.66 -6.24
N SER A 239 -2.83 7.35 -5.38
CA SER A 239 -4.01 8.19 -5.18
C SER A 239 -3.76 9.33 -4.20
N SER A 240 -4.76 10.20 -4.07
CA SER A 240 -4.79 11.23 -3.03
C SER A 240 -4.73 10.65 -1.61
N PHE A 241 -5.13 9.39 -1.38
CA PHE A 241 -5.06 8.76 -0.05
C PHE A 241 -3.61 8.57 0.41
N THR A 242 -2.75 8.06 -0.46
CA THR A 242 -1.34 7.84 -0.13
C THR A 242 -0.60 9.17 0.07
N ILE A 243 -0.88 10.18 -0.75
CA ILE A 243 -0.34 11.54 -0.56
C ILE A 243 -0.84 12.13 0.77
N ALA A 244 -2.11 11.93 1.13
CA ALA A 244 -2.69 12.37 2.39
C ALA A 244 -2.02 11.74 3.60
N PHE A 245 -1.74 10.44 3.54
CA PHE A 245 -1.02 9.72 4.58
C PHE A 245 0.38 10.28 4.79
N LEU A 246 1.13 10.50 3.71
CA LEU A 246 2.44 11.14 3.78
C LEU A 246 2.33 12.58 4.34
N GLU A 247 1.29 13.33 3.99
CA GLU A 247 1.10 14.67 4.56
C GLU A 247 0.82 14.64 6.06
N ASP A 248 -0.13 13.81 6.48
CA ASP A 248 -0.54 13.65 7.89
C ASP A 248 0.54 13.01 8.77
N SER A 249 1.53 12.33 8.18
CA SER A 249 2.73 11.88 8.90
C SER A 249 3.50 13.01 9.56
N GLY A 250 3.30 14.25 9.09
CA GLY A 250 4.07 15.39 9.56
C GLY A 250 5.41 15.57 8.86
N TRP A 251 5.83 14.61 8.05
CA TRP A 251 7.13 14.59 7.40
C TRP A 251 7.15 15.23 6.01
N TYR A 252 6.01 15.22 5.33
CA TYR A 252 5.89 15.66 3.94
C TYR A 252 4.76 16.67 3.73
N ARG A 253 4.89 17.57 2.78
CA ARG A 253 3.77 18.38 2.25
C ARG A 253 3.34 17.77 0.93
N GLY A 254 2.10 17.29 0.87
CA GLY A 254 1.57 16.61 -0.29
C GLY A 254 1.19 17.59 -1.39
N ASN A 255 1.53 17.25 -2.63
CA ASN A 255 1.06 17.95 -3.82
C ASN A 255 -0.02 17.12 -4.52
N PHE A 256 -1.28 17.38 -4.14
CA PHE A 256 -2.43 16.63 -4.63
C PHE A 256 -2.74 16.84 -6.12
N SER A 257 -2.13 17.84 -6.79
CA SER A 257 -2.32 17.99 -8.25
C SER A 257 -1.69 16.85 -9.06
N HIS A 258 -0.76 16.10 -8.46
CA HIS A 258 -0.13 14.93 -9.06
C HIS A 258 -0.74 13.60 -8.59
N SER A 259 -1.84 13.61 -7.83
CA SER A 259 -2.53 12.37 -7.49
C SER A 259 -3.15 11.73 -8.74
N GLU A 260 -3.00 10.42 -8.87
CA GLU A 260 -3.66 9.65 -9.91
C GLU A 260 -5.12 9.34 -9.50
N PRO A 261 -6.08 9.32 -10.44
CA PRO A 261 -7.48 9.11 -10.12
C PRO A 261 -7.74 7.65 -9.71
N LEU A 262 -8.16 7.46 -8.46
CA LEU A 262 -8.73 6.19 -7.99
C LEU A 262 -10.22 6.13 -8.38
N LEU A 263 -10.61 5.07 -9.09
CA LEU A 263 -11.99 4.87 -9.55
C LEU A 263 -12.79 3.97 -8.61
N TRP A 264 -12.14 2.97 -8.03
CA TRP A 264 -12.77 1.95 -7.19
C TRP A 264 -13.45 2.55 -5.96
N GLY A 265 -14.76 2.39 -5.83
CA GLY A 265 -15.50 2.82 -4.64
C GLY A 265 -15.92 4.29 -4.62
N LYS A 266 -15.52 5.09 -5.63
CA LYS A 266 -15.77 6.54 -5.64
C LYS A 266 -17.28 6.83 -5.60
N GLY A 267 -17.69 7.63 -4.61
CA GLY A 267 -19.08 8.04 -4.41
C GLY A 267 -20.05 6.88 -4.10
N MET A 268 -19.58 5.77 -3.53
CA MET A 268 -20.43 4.62 -3.14
C MET A 268 -20.99 4.71 -1.72
N GLY A 269 -20.74 5.81 -1.00
CA GLY A 269 -21.27 6.07 0.33
C GLY A 269 -20.57 5.28 1.45
N CYS A 270 -21.15 5.39 2.64
CA CYS A 270 -20.62 4.73 3.84
C CYS A 270 -20.56 3.19 3.77
N PRO A 271 -21.49 2.47 3.10
CA PRO A 271 -21.38 1.03 2.95
C PRO A 271 -20.07 0.59 2.26
N MET A 272 -19.60 1.35 1.27
CA MET A 272 -18.31 1.10 0.63
C MET A 272 -17.13 1.36 1.58
N ALA A 273 -17.18 2.47 2.33
CA ALA A 273 -16.05 2.93 3.12
C ALA A 273 -15.80 2.08 4.39
N ASP A 274 -16.86 1.57 5.03
CA ASP A 274 -16.75 0.91 6.33
C ASP A 274 -17.71 -0.29 6.53
N GLY A 275 -18.56 -0.59 5.55
CA GLY A 275 -19.51 -1.70 5.57
C GLY A 275 -18.95 -2.98 4.95
N ARG A 276 -19.82 -3.97 4.74
CA ARG A 276 -19.49 -5.24 4.07
C ARG A 276 -19.81 -5.13 2.57
N CYS A 277 -19.19 -5.96 1.73
CA CYS A 277 -19.33 -5.80 0.27
C CYS A 277 -20.69 -6.16 -0.29
N GLU A 278 -21.43 -7.03 0.39
CA GLU A 278 -22.83 -7.32 0.09
C GLU A 278 -23.77 -6.14 0.36
N ASP A 279 -23.32 -5.14 1.14
CA ASP A 279 -24.07 -3.91 1.41
C ASP A 279 -23.80 -2.81 0.37
N TRP A 280 -22.92 -3.06 -0.61
CA TRP A 280 -22.57 -2.07 -1.62
C TRP A 280 -23.74 -1.86 -2.61
N SER A 281 -24.02 -0.59 -2.91
CA SER A 281 -25.00 -0.23 -3.93
C SER A 281 -24.44 -0.43 -5.33
N VAL A 282 -24.65 -1.63 -5.91
CA VAL A 282 -24.05 -2.06 -7.19
C VAL A 282 -25.01 -2.10 -8.39
N THR A 283 -26.31 -1.80 -8.21
CA THR A 283 -27.35 -1.94 -9.26
C THR A 283 -26.99 -1.26 -10.59
N ASP A 284 -26.38 -0.06 -10.53
CA ASP A 284 -25.93 0.70 -11.72
C ASP A 284 -24.41 0.79 -11.82
N ARG A 285 -23.69 -0.12 -11.15
CA ARG A 285 -22.23 -0.13 -11.07
C ARG A 285 -21.72 -1.56 -11.31
N PRO A 286 -21.60 -1.99 -12.57
CA PRO A 286 -21.03 -3.30 -12.88
C PRO A 286 -19.58 -3.37 -12.39
N GLY A 287 -19.10 -4.58 -12.12
CA GLY A 287 -17.69 -4.80 -11.81
C GLY A 287 -17.32 -4.82 -10.32
N TYR A 288 -18.28 -4.56 -9.44
CA TYR A 288 -18.11 -4.58 -7.98
C TYR A 288 -18.52 -5.95 -7.40
N TYR A 289 -19.21 -5.96 -6.26
CA TYR A 289 -19.74 -7.17 -5.63
C TYR A 289 -20.68 -7.93 -6.58
N CYS A 290 -20.56 -9.25 -6.62
CA CYS A 290 -21.35 -10.11 -7.47
C CYS A 290 -21.58 -11.49 -6.83
N THR A 291 -22.67 -12.15 -7.22
CA THR A 291 -22.96 -13.55 -6.83
C THR A 291 -23.48 -14.38 -8.01
N ASP A 292 -23.40 -13.83 -9.23
CA ASP A 292 -23.88 -14.48 -10.43
C ASP A 292 -23.01 -15.68 -10.82
N ASP A 293 -23.55 -16.54 -11.70
CA ASP A 293 -22.82 -17.67 -12.26
C ASP A 293 -21.51 -17.18 -12.93
N PRO A 294 -20.33 -17.73 -12.57
CA PRO A 294 -19.04 -17.34 -13.15
C PRO A 294 -18.93 -17.52 -14.68
N SER A 295 -19.83 -18.29 -15.31
CA SER A 295 -19.91 -18.41 -16.76
C SER A 295 -20.55 -17.19 -17.45
N ILE A 296 -21.27 -16.36 -16.70
CA ILE A 296 -21.89 -15.13 -17.21
C ILE A 296 -20.82 -14.05 -17.25
N SER A 297 -20.58 -13.55 -18.46
CA SER A 297 -19.66 -12.44 -18.68
C SER A 297 -20.28 -11.11 -18.28
N THR A 298 -19.47 -10.25 -17.69
CA THR A 298 -19.84 -8.88 -17.30
C THR A 298 -18.65 -7.94 -17.55
N CYS A 299 -18.73 -6.69 -17.09
CA CYS A 299 -17.66 -5.70 -17.23
C CYS A 299 -16.91 -5.52 -15.91
N THR A 300 -15.60 -5.28 -15.99
CA THR A 300 -14.83 -4.79 -14.84
C THR A 300 -15.30 -3.40 -14.41
N PHE A 301 -14.99 -3.02 -13.17
CA PHE A 301 -15.47 -1.76 -12.55
C PHE A 301 -15.07 -0.48 -13.31
N ASP A 302 -14.03 -0.56 -14.13
CA ASP A 302 -13.51 0.51 -14.97
C ASP A 302 -13.99 0.43 -16.43
N LEU A 303 -14.81 -0.58 -16.75
CA LEU A 303 -15.36 -0.86 -18.08
C LEU A 303 -14.31 -1.09 -19.17
N LYS A 304 -13.06 -1.41 -18.79
CA LYS A 304 -11.97 -1.63 -19.75
C LYS A 304 -11.82 -3.07 -20.18
N LYS A 305 -12.36 -4.02 -19.41
CA LYS A 305 -12.22 -5.44 -19.67
C LYS A 305 -13.53 -6.18 -19.49
N LYS A 306 -13.69 -7.23 -20.27
CA LYS A 306 -14.60 -8.33 -20.00
C LYS A 306 -14.14 -9.06 -18.73
N GLY A 307 -15.09 -9.31 -17.85
CA GLY A 307 -14.87 -10.01 -16.58
C GLY A 307 -15.93 -11.05 -16.28
N TYR A 308 -15.76 -11.69 -15.14
CA TYR A 308 -16.64 -12.73 -14.60
C TYR A 308 -16.73 -12.61 -13.09
N CYS A 309 -17.80 -13.12 -12.49
CA CYS A 309 -17.91 -13.13 -11.04
C CYS A 309 -16.91 -14.13 -10.43
N SER A 310 -15.96 -13.63 -9.64
CA SER A 310 -14.90 -14.45 -9.06
C SER A 310 -15.37 -15.14 -7.79
N LEU A 311 -16.10 -16.24 -7.95
CA LEU A 311 -16.66 -17.00 -6.85
C LEU A 311 -15.90 -18.32 -6.64
N ASN A 312 -15.65 -18.68 -5.39
CA ASN A 312 -14.98 -19.92 -5.00
C ASN A 312 -15.75 -20.61 -3.87
N THR A 313 -15.55 -21.93 -3.73
CA THR A 313 -16.10 -22.74 -2.64
C THR A 313 -14.98 -23.25 -1.74
N TYR A 314 -15.09 -22.97 -0.45
CA TYR A 314 -14.12 -23.32 0.58
C TYR A 314 -14.53 -24.58 1.35
N VAL A 315 -13.56 -25.23 1.99
CA VAL A 315 -13.80 -26.47 2.75
C VAL A 315 -14.53 -26.16 4.08
N SER A 316 -14.15 -25.07 4.74
CA SER A 316 -14.69 -24.59 6.01
C SER A 316 -15.61 -23.38 5.82
N SER A 317 -16.44 -23.11 6.84
CA SER A 317 -17.20 -21.85 6.89
C SER A 317 -16.25 -20.66 6.96
N MET A 318 -16.62 -19.57 6.28
CA MET A 318 -15.83 -18.33 6.19
C MET A 318 -16.00 -17.41 7.39
N GLY A 319 -17.00 -17.67 8.25
CA GLY A 319 -17.22 -16.94 9.49
C GLY A 319 -17.50 -15.46 9.26
N TYR A 320 -16.62 -14.57 9.76
CA TYR A 320 -16.79 -13.13 9.55
C TYR A 320 -16.73 -12.75 8.05
N TYR A 321 -16.02 -13.52 7.23
CA TYR A 321 -15.83 -13.29 5.81
C TYR A 321 -16.87 -14.02 4.94
N GLU A 322 -18.02 -14.40 5.51
CA GLU A 322 -19.14 -14.92 4.74
C GLU A 322 -19.89 -13.75 4.06
N HIS A 323 -19.74 -13.63 2.75
CA HIS A 323 -20.34 -12.54 1.97
C HIS A 323 -21.48 -13.01 1.04
N VAL A 324 -21.71 -14.32 0.93
CA VAL A 324 -22.74 -14.90 0.06
C VAL A 324 -23.91 -15.40 0.91
N PRO A 325 -25.09 -14.76 0.84
CA PRO A 325 -26.22 -15.11 1.70
C PRO A 325 -26.57 -16.60 1.64
N GLY A 326 -26.68 -17.24 2.81
CA GLY A 326 -27.06 -18.65 2.95
C GLY A 326 -26.00 -19.65 2.48
N SER A 327 -24.80 -19.19 2.12
CA SER A 327 -23.73 -20.02 1.57
C SER A 327 -22.45 -19.86 2.41
N PRO A 328 -22.35 -20.49 3.60
CA PRO A 328 -21.25 -20.27 4.56
C PRO A 328 -19.86 -20.56 4.03
N LYS A 329 -19.77 -21.29 2.92
CA LYS A 329 -18.54 -21.75 2.30
C LYS A 329 -18.26 -21.08 0.96
N ALA A 330 -19.10 -20.15 0.51
CA ALA A 330 -18.93 -19.45 -0.76
C ALA A 330 -18.40 -18.03 -0.51
N GLY A 331 -17.43 -17.62 -1.32
CA GLY A 331 -16.84 -16.29 -1.23
C GLY A 331 -15.94 -15.99 -2.43
N GLY A 332 -15.40 -14.78 -2.47
CA GLY A 332 -14.42 -14.35 -3.45
C GLY A 332 -13.07 -15.04 -3.29
N SER A 333 -12.29 -15.10 -4.35
CA SER A 333 -11.00 -15.82 -4.37
C SER A 333 -9.83 -15.05 -3.73
N ASP A 334 -9.94 -13.73 -3.59
CA ASP A 334 -8.87 -12.86 -3.07
C ASP A 334 -9.06 -12.62 -1.57
N ALA A 335 -8.13 -13.12 -0.77
CA ALA A 335 -8.16 -12.99 0.68
C ALA A 335 -7.98 -11.54 1.16
N LEU A 336 -7.26 -10.69 0.41
CA LEU A 336 -7.11 -9.26 0.76
C LEU A 336 -8.34 -8.43 0.36
N MET A 337 -9.24 -8.99 -0.44
CA MET A 337 -10.54 -8.38 -0.68
C MET A 337 -11.55 -8.80 0.40
N ASP A 338 -11.10 -9.25 1.57
CA ASP A 338 -11.92 -9.89 2.61
C ASP A 338 -12.74 -11.09 2.11
N TYR A 339 -12.29 -11.75 1.02
CA TYR A 339 -13.08 -12.74 0.30
C TYR A 339 -14.43 -12.21 -0.21
N CYS A 340 -14.53 -10.92 -0.49
CA CYS A 340 -15.64 -10.35 -1.24
C CYS A 340 -15.64 -10.91 -2.67
N PRO A 341 -16.73 -11.57 -3.11
CA PRO A 341 -16.85 -11.98 -4.50
C PRO A 341 -17.04 -10.71 -5.34
N ILE A 342 -16.06 -10.45 -6.20
CA ILE A 342 -16.07 -9.31 -7.11
C ILE A 342 -15.84 -9.78 -8.55
N VAL A 343 -16.12 -8.90 -9.50
CA VAL A 343 -15.80 -9.17 -10.90
C VAL A 343 -14.28 -9.14 -11.11
N SER A 344 -13.73 -10.27 -11.55
CA SER A 344 -12.34 -10.39 -12.00
C SER A 344 -12.26 -10.28 -13.51
N SER A 345 -11.15 -9.76 -14.04
CA SER A 345 -10.92 -9.67 -15.49
C SER A 345 -10.49 -11.01 -16.07
N TYR A 346 -10.93 -11.31 -17.30
CA TYR A 346 -10.29 -12.36 -18.10
C TYR A 346 -8.88 -11.93 -18.54
N ALA A 347 -7.97 -12.90 -18.71
CA ALA A 347 -6.60 -12.64 -19.18
C ALA A 347 -6.58 -11.99 -20.58
N GLU A 348 -7.46 -12.43 -21.47
CA GLU A 348 -7.64 -11.90 -22.84
C GLU A 348 -8.95 -11.11 -22.95
N GLY A 349 -9.26 -10.33 -21.90
CA GLY A 349 -10.54 -9.62 -21.77
C GLY A 349 -10.52 -8.16 -22.18
N ASP A 350 -9.41 -7.61 -22.66
CA ASP A 350 -9.32 -6.18 -23.02
C ASP A 350 -10.32 -5.80 -24.13
N CYS A 351 -11.02 -4.67 -23.93
CA CYS A 351 -12.04 -4.15 -24.85
C CYS A 351 -11.47 -3.49 -26.10
#